data_AF-A0A0H2S272-F1
#
_entry.id   AF-A0A0H2S272-F1
#
_cell.length_a   1.000
_cell.length_b   1.000
_cell.length_c   1.000
_cell.angle_alpha   90.00
_cell.angle_beta   90.00
_cell.angle_gamma   90.00
#
_symmetry.space_group_name_H-M   'P 1'
#
loop_
_entity.id
_entity.type
_entity.pdbx_description
1 polymer ?
#
loop_
_entity_poly.entity_id
_entity_poly.type
_entity_poly.pdbx_seq_one_letter_code
_entity_poly.pdbx_strand_id
1 'polypeptide(L)'
;MSVLRATHLAKRVHPSSLSVVRQRRWASSGDHHHEDTHDSTVYPKEGFTGPFWRNILIIAGVCTGVALFAPSDLLPGASSDAEDAPWLTRVIAHNAPSKETWQKLNERHLQQTEQHAQNTHLVQNAKPSLVHRFRYTGGFDQVSAHRLPVGGTTDISDLEIKNDVV
;
A
#
# COMPACT_ATOMS: atom_id res chain seq x y z
N MET A 1 -20.59 -55.93 31.64
CA MET A 1 -19.16 -55.76 31.30
C MET A 1 -19.06 -54.61 30.31
N SER A 2 -18.32 -53.52 30.42
CA SER A 2 -17.42 -52.95 31.42
C SER A 2 -17.24 -51.48 31.00
N VAL A 3 -17.34 -50.54 31.94
CA VAL A 3 -17.08 -49.11 31.74
C VAL A 3 -15.66 -48.83 32.25
N LEU A 4 -14.72 -48.42 31.41
CA LEU A 4 -13.44 -47.82 31.83
C LEU A 4 -12.99 -46.81 30.75
N ARG A 5 -13.16 -45.50 30.98
CA ARG A 5 -12.24 -44.54 31.65
C ARG A 5 -10.88 -44.38 30.95
N ALA A 6 -10.69 -43.16 30.45
CA ALA A 6 -9.48 -42.59 29.89
C ALA A 6 -8.30 -42.51 30.88
N THR A 7 -7.07 -42.50 30.36
CA THR A 7 -5.94 -41.68 30.88
C THR A 7 -4.95 -41.33 29.76
N HIS A 8 -4.36 -40.15 29.89
CA HIS A 8 -3.42 -39.51 28.96
C HIS A 8 -2.01 -40.12 29.05
N LEU A 9 -1.28 -40.15 27.93
CA LEU A 9 0.16 -39.86 27.96
C LEU A 9 0.65 -39.25 26.64
N ALA A 10 1.56 -38.29 26.80
CA ALA A 10 1.99 -37.34 25.79
C ALA A 10 3.33 -37.72 25.14
N LYS A 11 3.67 -36.95 24.08
CA LYS A 11 5.02 -36.61 23.56
C LYS A 11 5.70 -37.67 22.68
N ARG A 12 6.36 -37.35 21.55
CA ARG A 12 6.93 -36.09 20.99
C ARG A 12 6.84 -36.15 19.46
N VAL A 13 6.40 -35.06 18.84
CA VAL A 13 6.51 -34.80 17.39
C VAL A 13 7.85 -34.08 17.15
N HIS A 14 8.60 -34.53 16.16
CA HIS A 14 9.82 -33.88 15.68
C HIS A 14 9.51 -32.52 15.04
N PRO A 15 10.15 -31.41 15.43
CA PRO A 15 10.03 -30.18 14.67
C PRO A 15 10.87 -30.27 13.39
N SER A 16 10.20 -30.17 12.25
CA SER A 16 10.79 -29.85 10.97
C SER A 16 11.54 -28.52 11.04
N SER A 17 12.77 -28.49 10.58
CA SER A 17 13.57 -27.27 10.44
C SER A 17 12.98 -26.40 9.33
N LEU A 18 12.07 -25.51 9.68
CA LEU A 18 11.66 -24.42 8.81
C LEU A 18 12.74 -23.33 8.85
N SER A 19 13.42 -23.15 7.73
CA SER A 19 14.29 -22.00 7.47
C SER A 19 13.43 -20.73 7.46
N VAL A 20 13.43 -20.01 8.57
CA VAL A 20 12.78 -18.71 8.68
C VAL A 20 13.57 -17.73 7.80
N VAL A 21 13.03 -17.43 6.62
CA VAL A 21 13.44 -16.27 5.82
C VAL A 21 13.17 -15.03 6.67
N ARG A 22 14.25 -14.37 7.09
CA ARG A 22 14.23 -13.16 7.92
C ARG A 22 13.69 -11.99 7.08
N GLN A 23 12.37 -11.89 7.00
CA GLN A 23 11.67 -10.77 6.36
C GLN A 23 11.96 -9.49 7.15
N ARG A 24 12.91 -8.66 6.66
CA ARG A 24 13.15 -7.33 7.21
C ARG A 24 12.00 -6.41 6.77
N ARG A 25 10.95 -6.30 7.58
CA ARG A 25 9.94 -5.25 7.42
C ARG A 25 10.53 -3.95 7.97
N TRP A 26 10.83 -3.01 7.08
CA TRP A 26 11.15 -1.62 7.43
C TRP A 26 9.83 -0.85 7.52
N ALA A 27 9.13 -0.99 8.64
CA ALA A 27 8.10 -0.08 9.14
C ALA A 27 7.51 -0.67 10.42
N SER A 28 7.95 -0.19 11.58
CA SER A 28 7.28 -0.43 12.86
C SER A 28 6.67 0.89 13.33
N SER A 29 5.37 1.06 13.10
CA SER A 29 4.54 1.91 13.96
C SER A 29 4.00 0.98 15.04
N GLY A 30 4.71 0.89 16.16
CA GLY A 30 4.36 0.05 17.30
C GLY A 30 4.46 0.89 18.58
N ASP A 31 3.31 1.36 19.04
CA ASP A 31 3.14 2.13 20.27
C ASP A 31 3.19 1.15 21.46
N HIS A 32 4.33 1.10 22.17
CA HIS A 32 4.52 0.23 23.32
C HIS A 32 5.23 0.96 24.47
N HIS A 33 4.61 0.83 25.65
CA HIS A 33 4.93 1.47 26.92
C HIS A 33 6.36 1.19 27.40
N HIS A 34 6.94 2.24 28.01
CA HIS A 34 8.29 2.31 28.57
C HIS A 34 8.58 1.24 29.62
N GLU A 35 9.59 0.41 29.37
CA GLU A 35 10.32 -0.34 30.40
C GLU A 35 11.78 0.14 30.37
N ASP A 36 12.09 1.10 31.25
CA ASP A 36 13.43 1.67 31.43
C ASP A 36 14.37 0.63 32.05
N THR A 37 14.89 -0.25 31.21
CA THR A 37 16.05 -1.09 31.55
C THR A 37 17.29 -0.23 31.29
N HIS A 38 17.95 0.25 32.35
CA HIS A 38 19.12 1.12 32.27
C HIS A 38 20.28 0.45 31.52
N ASP A 39 20.35 0.69 30.21
CA ASP A 39 21.52 0.38 29.39
C ASP A 39 22.67 1.33 29.79
N SER A 40 23.69 0.80 30.46
CA SER A 40 24.86 1.57 30.91
C SER A 40 25.87 1.85 29.80
N THR A 41 25.59 1.46 28.54
CA THR A 41 26.48 1.78 27.43
C THR A 41 26.32 3.26 27.04
N VAL A 42 27.33 4.06 27.36
CA VAL A 42 27.45 5.43 26.85
C VAL A 42 27.80 5.35 25.36
N TYR A 43 26.79 5.38 24.50
CA TYR A 43 27.03 5.50 23.06
C TYR A 43 27.61 6.89 22.77
N PRO A 44 28.66 6.97 21.92
CA PRO A 44 29.13 8.26 21.46
C PRO A 44 27.98 8.95 20.72
N LYS A 45 27.81 10.27 20.96
CA LYS A 45 26.76 11.05 20.30
C LYS A 45 26.99 11.00 18.78
N GLU A 46 26.18 10.22 18.07
CA GLU A 46 26.24 10.14 16.61
C GLU A 46 25.72 11.47 16.04
N GLY A 47 26.64 12.29 15.54
CA GLY A 47 26.33 13.55 14.85
C GLY A 47 26.59 13.45 13.36
N PHE A 48 25.96 14.35 12.58
CA PHE A 48 26.23 14.52 11.15
C PHE A 48 27.66 14.98 10.83
N THR A 49 28.47 15.25 11.86
CA THR A 49 29.90 15.57 11.77
C THR A 49 30.81 14.37 12.10
N GLY A 50 30.24 13.19 12.34
CA GLY A 50 30.99 11.98 12.64
C GLY A 50 31.88 11.51 11.47
N PRO A 51 32.89 10.64 11.74
CA PRO A 51 33.81 10.14 10.72
C PRO A 51 33.11 9.49 9.53
N PHE A 52 31.97 8.82 9.77
CA PHE A 52 31.14 8.22 8.73
C PHE A 52 30.60 9.27 7.73
N TRP A 53 29.94 10.31 8.24
CA TRP A 53 29.37 11.39 7.40
C TRP A 53 30.45 12.22 6.72
N ARG A 54 31.57 12.48 7.39
CA ARG A 54 32.73 13.15 6.77
C ARG A 54 33.25 12.36 5.56
N ASN A 55 33.43 11.06 5.72
CA ASN A 55 33.92 10.22 4.62
C ASN A 55 32.90 10.15 3.47
N ILE A 56 31.60 10.08 3.76
CA ILE A 56 30.55 10.14 2.74
C ILE A 56 30.57 11.46 1.98
N LEU A 57 30.69 12.60 2.69
CA LEU A 57 30.73 13.91 2.05
C LEU A 57 31.99 14.09 1.18
N ILE A 58 33.15 13.59 1.63
CA ILE A 58 34.38 13.60 0.84
C ILE A 58 34.21 12.74 -0.42
N ILE A 59 33.70 11.52 -0.29
CA ILE A 59 33.49 10.62 -1.43
C ILE A 59 32.49 11.24 -2.41
N ALA A 60 31.37 11.77 -1.91
CA ALA A 60 30.38 12.45 -2.73
C ALA A 60 30.99 13.65 -3.46
N GLY A 61 31.75 14.49 -2.77
CA GLY A 61 32.44 15.64 -3.36
C GLY A 61 33.46 15.23 -4.43
N VAL A 62 34.24 14.17 -4.20
CA VAL A 62 35.18 13.62 -5.19
C VAL A 62 34.42 13.08 -6.40
N CYS A 63 33.36 12.30 -6.20
CA CYS A 63 32.54 11.78 -7.30
C CYS A 63 31.91 12.89 -8.13
N THR A 64 31.37 13.95 -7.49
CA THR A 64 30.81 15.10 -8.18
C THR A 64 31.89 15.91 -8.92
N GLY A 65 33.06 16.10 -8.31
CA GLY A 65 34.20 16.76 -8.95
C GLY A 65 34.68 16.00 -10.18
N VAL A 66 34.80 14.67 -10.09
CA VAL A 66 35.13 13.82 -11.23
C VAL A 66 34.03 13.90 -12.29
N ALA A 67 32.75 13.85 -11.92
CA ALA A 67 31.66 13.91 -12.89
C ALA A 67 31.60 15.25 -13.66
N LEU A 68 31.94 16.37 -13.02
CA LEU A 68 31.88 17.70 -13.64
C LEU A 68 33.17 18.08 -14.39
N PHE A 69 34.32 17.59 -13.95
CA PHE A 69 35.63 18.05 -14.45
C PHE A 69 36.45 16.96 -15.17
N ALA A 70 35.99 15.70 -15.19
CA ALA A 70 36.65 14.69 -16.02
C ALA A 70 36.37 14.97 -17.50
N PRO A 71 37.39 14.84 -18.38
CA PRO A 71 37.20 14.91 -19.81
C PRO A 71 36.21 13.83 -20.26
N SER A 72 35.42 14.14 -21.30
CA SER A 72 34.38 13.29 -21.90
C SER A 72 34.85 11.87 -22.26
N ASP A 73 36.16 11.66 -22.38
CA ASP A 73 36.80 10.39 -22.71
C ASP A 73 36.90 9.44 -21.51
N LEU A 74 36.83 9.98 -20.28
CA LEU A 74 36.85 9.21 -19.02
C LEU A 74 35.44 8.97 -18.46
N LEU A 75 34.44 9.73 -18.93
CA LEU A 75 33.05 9.58 -18.54
C LEU A 75 32.43 8.41 -19.30
N PRO A 76 32.14 7.28 -18.61
CA PRO A 76 31.63 6.10 -19.28
C PRO A 76 30.19 6.36 -19.76
N GLY A 77 29.99 6.64 -21.05
CA GLY A 77 28.66 6.82 -21.65
C GLY A 77 28.40 8.12 -22.43
N ALA A 78 29.43 8.87 -22.82
CA ALA A 78 29.26 10.06 -23.68
C ALA A 78 28.94 9.74 -25.16
N SER A 79 29.17 8.49 -25.61
CA SER A 79 28.72 8.00 -26.92
C SER A 79 27.37 7.30 -26.79
N SER A 80 26.40 7.73 -27.59
CA SER A 80 25.03 7.18 -27.66
C SER A 80 24.96 5.79 -28.30
N ASP A 81 26.10 5.23 -28.71
CA ASP A 81 26.15 4.01 -29.49
C ASP A 81 26.43 2.82 -28.56
N ALA A 82 25.54 1.83 -28.59
CA ALA A 82 25.58 0.65 -27.73
C ALA A 82 26.89 -0.17 -27.85
N GLU A 83 27.66 0.04 -28.91
CA GLU A 83 28.91 -0.68 -29.16
C GLU A 83 30.10 -0.17 -28.34
N ASP A 84 30.07 1.07 -27.85
CA ASP A 84 31.11 1.67 -26.99
C ASP A 84 30.68 1.81 -25.52
N ALA A 85 29.55 1.20 -25.15
CA ALA A 85 29.08 1.24 -23.78
C ALA A 85 30.11 0.62 -22.81
N PRO A 86 30.29 1.19 -21.61
CA PRO A 86 31.16 0.66 -20.56
C PRO A 86 30.80 -0.78 -20.21
N TRP A 87 31.78 -1.59 -19.79
CA TRP A 87 31.59 -3.01 -19.48
C TRP A 87 30.41 -3.26 -18.51
N LEU A 88 30.26 -2.40 -17.50
CA LEU A 88 29.18 -2.48 -16.52
C LEU A 88 27.81 -2.25 -17.17
N THR A 89 27.69 -1.25 -18.05
CA THR A 89 26.47 -0.95 -18.78
C THR A 89 26.07 -2.09 -19.70
N ARG A 90 27.04 -2.78 -20.34
CA ARG A 90 26.76 -3.98 -21.15
C ARG A 90 26.20 -5.13 -20.32
N VAL A 91 26.78 -5.38 -19.15
CA VAL A 91 26.28 -6.41 -18.22
C VAL A 91 24.88 -6.06 -17.73
N ILE A 92 24.62 -4.79 -17.41
CA ILE A 92 23.29 -4.32 -17.00
C ILE A 92 22.30 -4.47 -18.17
N ALA A 93 22.67 -4.05 -19.38
CA ALA A 93 21.81 -4.14 -20.56
C ALA A 93 21.48 -5.59 -20.94
N HIS A 94 22.43 -6.52 -20.80
CA HIS A 94 22.20 -7.94 -21.02
C HIS A 94 21.18 -8.55 -20.05
N ASN A 95 21.18 -8.08 -18.79
CA ASN A 95 20.24 -8.56 -17.77
C ASN A 95 18.94 -7.73 -17.69
N ALA A 96 18.88 -6.60 -18.37
CA ALA A 96 17.72 -5.73 -18.37
C ALA A 96 16.61 -6.31 -19.27
N PRO A 97 15.33 -6.16 -18.89
CA PRO A 97 14.22 -6.50 -19.77
C PRO A 97 14.27 -5.65 -21.05
N SER A 98 13.86 -6.23 -22.18
CA SER A 98 13.82 -5.48 -23.44
C SER A 98 12.84 -4.30 -23.36
N LYS A 99 13.09 -3.26 -24.16
CA LYS A 99 12.22 -2.08 -24.21
C LYS A 99 10.75 -2.44 -24.50
N GLU A 100 10.53 -3.42 -25.37
CA GLU A 100 9.19 -3.92 -25.71
C GLU A 100 8.47 -4.53 -24.51
N THR A 101 9.18 -5.30 -23.67
CA THR A 101 8.58 -5.87 -22.45
C THR A 101 8.13 -4.78 -21.47
N TRP A 102 8.93 -3.71 -21.33
CA TRP A 102 8.55 -2.55 -20.52
C TRP A 102 7.35 -1.80 -21.07
N GLN A 103 7.28 -1.61 -22.38
CA GLN A 103 6.11 -0.99 -23.03
C GLN A 103 4.85 -1.79 -22.74
N LYS A 104 4.89 -3.11 -22.94
CA LYS A 104 3.76 -4.01 -22.66
C LYS A 104 3.34 -4.00 -21.19
N LEU A 105 4.29 -3.93 -20.26
CA LEU A 105 4.00 -3.82 -18.82
C LEU A 105 3.32 -2.49 -18.49
N ASN A 106 3.81 -1.39 -19.06
CA ASN A 106 3.23 -0.06 -18.85
C ASN A 106 1.82 0.04 -19.43
N GLU A 107 1.59 -0.51 -20.63
CA GLU A 107 0.25 -0.59 -21.24
C GLU A 107 -0.72 -1.39 -20.37
N ARG A 108 -0.29 -2.54 -19.84
CA ARG A 108 -1.11 -3.35 -18.94
C ARG A 108 -1.45 -2.59 -17.66
N HIS A 109 -0.48 -1.87 -17.08
CA HIS A 109 -0.70 -1.07 -15.89
C HIS A 109 -1.67 0.09 -16.16
N LEU A 110 -1.55 0.73 -17.32
CA LEU A 110 -2.45 1.80 -17.75
C LEU A 110 -3.89 1.29 -17.89
N GLN A 111 -4.09 0.13 -18.53
CA GLN A 111 -5.39 -0.52 -18.64
C GLN A 111 -5.99 -0.88 -17.27
N GLN A 112 -5.19 -1.42 -16.35
CA GLN A 112 -5.65 -1.75 -14.99
C GLN A 112 -6.05 -0.49 -14.20
N THR A 113 -5.29 0.59 -14.36
CA THR A 113 -5.58 1.87 -13.70
C THR A 113 -6.87 2.47 -14.24
N GLU A 114 -7.08 2.41 -15.56
CA GLU A 114 -8.31 2.86 -16.21
C GLU A 114 -9.53 2.10 -15.70
N GLN A 115 -9.47 0.76 -15.66
CA GLN A 115 -10.56 -0.07 -15.13
C GLN A 115 -10.87 0.27 -13.67
N HIS A 116 -9.84 0.49 -12.85
CA HIS A 116 -10.02 0.87 -11.46
C HIS A 116 -10.70 2.25 -11.32
N ALA A 117 -10.31 3.22 -12.14
CA ALA A 117 -10.93 4.54 -12.17
C ALA A 117 -12.40 4.46 -12.59
N GLN A 118 -12.72 3.67 -13.62
CA GLN A 118 -14.10 3.45 -14.08
C GLN A 118 -14.98 2.80 -13.01
N ASN A 119 -14.46 1.77 -12.32
CA ASN A 119 -15.19 1.13 -11.22
C ASN A 119 -15.42 2.08 -10.05
N THR A 120 -14.41 2.89 -9.72
CA THR A 120 -14.53 3.90 -8.66
C THR A 120 -15.59 4.93 -9.03
N HIS A 121 -15.60 5.40 -10.28
CA HIS A 121 -16.59 6.33 -10.79
C HIS A 121 -18.01 5.73 -10.78
N LEU A 122 -18.16 4.44 -11.10
CA LEU A 122 -19.44 3.74 -11.03
C LEU A 122 -19.97 3.67 -9.60
N VAL A 123 -19.12 3.33 -8.63
CA VAL A 123 -19.50 3.24 -7.21
C VAL A 123 -19.83 4.63 -6.64
N GLN A 124 -19.06 5.65 -7.01
CA GLN A 124 -19.31 7.03 -6.54
C GLN A 124 -20.62 7.61 -7.07
N ASN A 125 -20.99 7.28 -8.31
CA ASN A 125 -22.25 7.74 -8.91
C ASN A 125 -23.45 6.85 -8.59
N ALA A 126 -23.23 5.66 -8.02
CA ALA A 126 -24.30 4.79 -7.60
C ALA A 126 -25.06 5.44 -6.42
N LYS A 127 -26.20 6.05 -6.71
CA LYS A 127 -27.14 6.48 -5.68
C LYS A 127 -27.89 5.24 -5.18
N PRO A 128 -28.04 5.05 -3.86
CA PRO A 128 -28.97 4.04 -3.37
C PRO A 128 -30.37 4.35 -3.90
N SER A 129 -31.17 3.32 -4.18
CA SER A 129 -32.57 3.55 -4.48
C SER A 129 -33.22 4.25 -3.28
N LEU A 130 -33.96 5.32 -3.54
CA LEU A 130 -34.71 6.07 -2.53
C LEU A 130 -35.95 5.27 -2.09
N VAL A 131 -35.74 4.06 -1.57
CA VAL A 131 -36.82 3.20 -1.05
C VAL A 131 -36.80 3.27 0.46
N HIS A 132 -37.77 3.97 1.03
CA HIS A 132 -38.03 3.91 2.46
C HIS A 132 -38.99 2.76 2.78
N ARG A 133 -38.52 1.80 3.58
CA ARG A 133 -39.34 0.69 4.05
C ARG A 133 -40.15 1.12 5.27
N PHE A 134 -41.44 1.33 5.08
CA PHE A 134 -42.34 1.61 6.18
C PHE A 134 -43.03 0.33 6.65
N ARG A 135 -43.06 0.14 7.98
CA ARG A 135 -43.80 -0.96 8.61
C ARG A 135 -45.30 -0.67 8.67
N TYR A 136 -45.67 0.62 8.63
CA TYR A 136 -47.03 1.11 8.62
C TYR A 136 -47.18 2.16 7.53
N THR A 137 -47.94 1.82 6.48
CA THR A 137 -48.17 2.69 5.32
C THR A 137 -49.10 3.86 5.63
N GLY A 138 -49.96 3.75 6.66
CA GLY A 138 -50.84 4.84 7.06
C GLY A 138 -50.13 6.01 7.76
N GLY A 139 -48.84 5.89 8.08
CA GLY A 139 -48.08 6.96 8.74
C GLY A 139 -47.86 8.20 7.86
N PHE A 140 -47.94 8.05 6.54
CA PHE A 140 -47.76 9.16 5.59
C PHE A 140 -48.89 10.17 5.63
N ASP A 141 -50.14 9.72 5.83
CA ASP A 141 -51.32 10.59 5.94
C ASP A 141 -51.51 11.15 7.35
N GLN A 142 -50.78 10.64 8.34
CA GLN A 142 -50.90 11.05 9.73
C GLN A 142 -49.98 12.23 10.05
N VAL A 143 -50.17 13.35 9.36
CA VAL A 143 -49.53 14.62 9.74
C VAL A 143 -50.60 15.66 10.05
N SER A 144 -50.47 16.30 11.22
CA SER A 144 -51.39 17.38 11.60
C SER A 144 -51.16 18.59 10.72
N ALA A 145 -52.20 19.02 10.00
CA ALA A 145 -52.15 20.20 9.14
C ALA A 145 -51.78 21.51 9.88
N HIS A 146 -51.93 21.55 11.20
CA HIS A 146 -51.77 22.77 12.00
C HIS A 146 -50.37 22.98 12.61
N ARG A 147 -49.42 22.05 12.43
CA ARG A 147 -48.05 22.15 13.02
C ARG A 147 -46.93 21.90 12.02
N LEU A 148 -47.18 22.19 10.75
CA LEU A 148 -46.17 22.05 9.70
C LEU A 148 -45.35 23.34 9.59
N PRO A 149 -44.01 23.29 9.80
CA PRO A 149 -43.18 24.43 9.47
C PRO A 149 -43.24 24.69 7.96
N VAL A 150 -43.13 25.96 7.57
CA VAL A 150 -43.14 26.35 6.15
C VAL A 150 -41.96 25.68 5.44
N GLY A 151 -42.24 24.90 4.39
CA GLY A 151 -41.23 24.11 3.67
C GLY A 151 -40.87 22.77 4.32
N GLY A 152 -41.54 22.35 5.40
CA GLY A 152 -41.32 21.05 6.05
C GLY A 152 -42.06 19.88 5.42
N THR A 153 -43.00 20.15 4.49
CA THR A 153 -43.73 19.13 3.76
C THR A 153 -42.91 18.67 2.56
N THR A 154 -42.57 17.39 2.50
CA THR A 154 -41.98 16.78 1.31
C THR A 154 -43.07 16.59 0.25
N ASP A 155 -42.75 16.90 -1.01
CA ASP A 155 -43.62 16.57 -2.13
C ASP A 155 -43.66 15.04 -2.29
N ILE A 156 -44.87 14.47 -2.19
CA ILE A 156 -45.14 13.03 -2.26
C ILE A 156 -45.91 12.66 -3.54
N SER A 157 -46.01 13.57 -4.51
CA SER A 157 -46.74 13.34 -5.77
C SER A 157 -46.17 12.21 -6.64
N ASP A 158 -44.87 11.93 -6.51
CA ASP A 158 -44.15 10.87 -7.26
C ASP A 158 -43.94 9.58 -6.42
N LEU A 159 -44.71 9.41 -5.34
CA LEU A 159 -44.58 8.23 -4.47
C LEU A 159 -45.26 7.01 -5.09
N GLU A 160 -44.48 6.03 -5.53
CA GLU A 160 -44.99 4.71 -5.95
C GLU A 160 -44.83 3.66 -4.84
N ILE A 161 -45.94 3.01 -4.46
CA ILE A 161 -45.92 1.92 -3.47
C ILE A 161 -45.51 0.62 -4.18
N LYS A 162 -44.33 0.11 -3.84
CA LYS A 162 -43.87 -1.20 -4.32
C LYS A 162 -44.51 -2.32 -3.51
N ASN A 163 -45.49 -3.01 -4.10
CA ASN A 163 -46.06 -4.24 -3.54
C ASN A 163 -45.20 -5.44 -3.94
N ASP A 164 -44.14 -5.72 -3.19
CA ASP A 164 -43.43 -7.00 -3.32
C ASP A 164 -44.32 -8.09 -2.68
N VAL A 165 -45.06 -8.82 -3.52
CA VAL A 165 -45.77 -10.04 -3.11
C VAL A 165 -44.71 -11.06 -2.73
N VAL A 166 -44.72 -11.48 -1.47
CA VAL A 166 -43.93 -12.60 -0.94
C VAL A 166 -44.50 -13.92 -1.44
#